data_AF-A0A6A6F1M4-F1
#
_entry.id   AF-A0A6A6F1M4-F1
#
_cell.length_a   1.000
_cell.length_b   1.000
_cell.length_c   1.000
_cell.angle_alpha   90.00
_cell.angle_beta   90.00
_cell.angle_gamma   90.00
#
_symmetry.space_group_name_H-M   'P 1'
#
loop_
_entity.id
_entity.type
_entity.pdbx_description
1 polymer ?
#
loop_
_entity_poly.entity_id
_entity_poly.type
_entity_poly.pdbx_seq_one_letter_code
_entity_poly.pdbx_strand_id
1 'polypeptide(L)'
;MEARWEQFRADVHNILREQDRMLRIKLEENQASRRTLAQEDELHELQREEIRTNFASIANKKEAVMRGEPVDVDEVDPLRLSTRKRRRSMFGIGSEPGQQSAGHDTGPSQSVVRSADDLNEEVNDNNGAKDASGIPQSNHSRGPTVDLERIHDKFPTVIRLDGVWVEVSCAVCGANESKWGVFKSLVSFRTHHTSRHPLVHFTGLGFCTRRVVSDTDVQKMKEGREPEVPIVVKKSWVQSQAQTIQF
;
A
#
# COMPACT_ATOMS: atom_id res chain seq x y z
N MET A 1 12.56 27.16 -51.54
CA MET A 1 11.54 26.48 -50.71
C MET A 1 11.81 24.98 -50.58
N GLU A 2 12.31 24.30 -51.62
CA GLU A 2 12.58 22.86 -51.61
C GLU A 2 13.54 22.38 -50.50
N ALA A 3 14.64 23.09 -50.25
CA ALA A 3 15.60 22.71 -49.21
C ALA A 3 14.99 22.65 -47.79
N ARG A 4 14.04 23.54 -47.47
CA ARG A 4 13.33 23.52 -46.18
C ARG A 4 12.41 22.31 -46.04
N TRP A 5 11.85 21.85 -47.16
CA TRP A 5 10.98 20.67 -47.19
C TRP A 5 11.78 19.37 -47.08
N GLU A 6 12.97 19.30 -47.66
CA GLU A 6 13.89 18.18 -47.48
C GLU A 6 14.38 18.05 -46.05
N GLN A 7 14.77 19.18 -45.43
CA GLN A 7 15.17 19.18 -44.03
C GLN A 7 14.03 18.71 -43.12
N PHE A 8 12.82 19.23 -43.33
CA PHE A 8 11.65 18.80 -42.55
C PHE A 8 11.38 17.29 -42.69
N ARG A 9 11.46 16.73 -43.91
CA ARG A 9 11.30 15.29 -44.12
C ARG A 9 12.38 14.49 -43.39
N ALA A 10 13.64 14.94 -43.44
CA ALA A 10 14.74 14.29 -42.73
C ALA A 10 14.52 14.31 -41.21
N ASP A 11 14.06 15.43 -40.65
CA ASP A 11 13.78 15.58 -39.23
C ASP A 11 12.64 14.65 -38.78
N VAL A 12 11.55 14.58 -39.55
CA VAL A 12 10.45 13.64 -39.27
C VAL A 12 10.94 12.19 -39.31
N HIS A 13 11.76 11.81 -40.30
CA HIS A 13 12.34 10.47 -40.35
C HIS A 13 13.28 10.18 -39.18
N ASN A 14 14.03 11.17 -38.69
CA ASN A 14 14.86 11.03 -37.50
C ASN A 14 14.01 10.79 -36.25
N ILE A 15 12.95 11.58 -36.06
CA ILE A 15 12.02 11.43 -34.93
C ILE A 15 11.37 10.04 -34.94
N LEU A 16 10.87 9.59 -36.08
CA LEU A 16 10.23 8.28 -36.20
C LEU A 16 11.22 7.14 -35.93
N ARG A 17 12.46 7.25 -36.40
CA ARG A 17 13.52 6.26 -36.10
C ARG A 17 13.85 6.20 -34.62
N GLU A 18 13.93 7.35 -33.95
CA GLU A 18 14.23 7.38 -32.51
C GLU A 18 13.05 6.86 -31.69
N GLN A 19 11.81 7.14 -32.08
CA GLN A 19 10.63 6.54 -31.45
C GLN A 19 10.61 5.01 -31.60
N ASP A 20 10.89 4.49 -32.80
CA ASP A 20 10.98 3.03 -33.03
C ASP A 20 12.09 2.41 -32.16
N ARG A 21 13.25 3.06 -32.09
CA ARG A 21 14.36 2.63 -31.23
C ARG A 21 13.95 2.56 -29.75
N MET A 22 13.32 3.61 -29.23
CA MET A 22 12.84 3.64 -27.84
C MET A 22 11.80 2.55 -27.57
N LEU A 23 10.90 2.28 -28.51
CA LEU A 23 9.90 1.22 -28.38
C LEU A 23 10.54 -0.17 -28.32
N ARG A 24 11.57 -0.43 -29.14
CA ARG A 24 12.32 -1.69 -29.08
C ARG A 24 13.01 -1.89 -27.73
N ILE A 25 13.68 -0.85 -27.21
CA ILE A 25 14.34 -0.92 -25.89
C ILE A 25 13.30 -1.26 -24.80
N LYS A 26 12.16 -0.54 -24.77
CA LYS A 26 11.09 -0.82 -23.79
C LYS A 26 10.52 -2.23 -23.93
N LEU A 27 10.41 -2.75 -25.14
CA LEU A 27 9.94 -4.12 -25.39
C LEU A 27 10.94 -5.15 -24.86
N GLU A 28 12.25 -4.94 -25.09
CA GLU A 28 13.31 -5.80 -24.56
C GLU A 28 13.36 -5.78 -23.02
N GLU A 29 13.25 -4.61 -22.39
CA GLU A 29 13.16 -4.45 -20.93
C GLU A 29 11.92 -5.15 -20.35
N ASN A 30 10.78 -5.04 -21.03
CA ASN A 30 9.56 -5.74 -20.63
C ASN A 30 9.72 -7.26 -20.74
N GLN A 31 10.33 -7.75 -21.82
CA GLN A 31 10.64 -9.17 -21.98
C GLN A 31 11.61 -9.67 -20.91
N ALA A 32 12.65 -8.90 -20.58
CA ALA A 32 13.58 -9.22 -19.51
C ALA A 32 12.87 -9.32 -18.15
N SER A 33 12.02 -8.34 -17.83
CA SER A 33 11.20 -8.35 -16.61
C SER A 33 10.31 -9.60 -16.53
N ARG A 34 9.69 -10.01 -17.64
CA ARG A 34 8.87 -11.23 -17.70
C ARG A 34 9.68 -12.51 -17.46
N ARG A 35 10.93 -12.58 -17.93
CA ARG A 35 11.81 -13.73 -17.68
C ARG A 35 12.20 -13.80 -16.21
N THR A 36 12.52 -12.67 -15.58
CA THR A 36 12.83 -12.62 -14.15
C THR A 36 11.65 -13.09 -13.31
N LEU A 37 10.44 -12.60 -13.59
CA LEU A 37 9.23 -13.06 -12.90
C LEU A 37 9.00 -14.57 -13.06
N ALA A 38 9.19 -15.11 -14.26
CA ALA A 38 9.06 -16.56 -14.48
C ALA A 38 10.10 -17.37 -13.68
N GLN A 39 11.33 -16.87 -13.53
CA GLN A 39 12.36 -17.51 -12.69
C GLN A 39 12.02 -17.43 -11.20
N GLU A 40 11.43 -16.33 -10.74
CA GLU A 40 10.95 -16.20 -9.36
C GLU A 40 9.80 -17.17 -9.08
N ASP A 41 8.85 -17.31 -10.01
CA ASP A 41 7.74 -18.27 -9.91
C ASP A 41 8.24 -19.72 -9.84
N GLU A 42 9.23 -20.08 -10.67
CA GLU A 42 9.88 -21.41 -10.64
C GLU A 42 10.58 -21.66 -9.30
N LEU A 43 11.32 -20.67 -8.78
CA LEU A 43 11.94 -20.75 -7.46
C LEU A 43 10.91 -20.93 -6.34
N HIS A 44 9.78 -20.23 -6.43
CA HIS A 44 8.69 -20.37 -5.48
C HIS A 44 8.00 -21.74 -5.55
N GLU A 45 7.88 -22.37 -6.73
CA GLU A 45 7.37 -23.74 -6.82
C GLU A 45 8.35 -24.73 -6.19
N LEU A 46 9.66 -24.60 -6.44
CA LEU A 46 10.67 -25.44 -5.79
C LEU A 46 10.63 -25.32 -4.26
N GLN A 47 10.44 -24.10 -3.73
CA GLN A 47 10.25 -23.90 -2.29
C GLN A 47 8.98 -24.57 -1.77
N ARG A 48 7.87 -24.50 -2.52
CA ARG A 48 6.63 -25.19 -2.15
C ARG A 48 6.82 -26.70 -2.12
N GLU A 49 7.52 -27.27 -3.09
CA GLU A 49 7.84 -28.69 -3.13
C GLU A 49 8.74 -29.12 -1.97
N GLU A 50 9.79 -28.35 -1.66
CA GLU A 50 10.64 -28.58 -0.49
C GLU A 50 9.81 -28.60 0.80
N ILE A 51 8.94 -27.60 1.00
CA ILE A 51 8.02 -27.55 2.15
C ILE A 51 7.11 -28.78 2.18
N ARG A 52 6.52 -29.20 1.04
CA ARG A 52 5.68 -30.41 0.97
C ARG A 52 6.46 -31.66 1.39
N THR A 53 7.70 -31.83 0.93
CA THR A 53 8.54 -32.98 1.30
C THR A 53 8.91 -32.98 2.78
N ASN A 54 9.20 -31.81 3.36
CA ASN A 54 9.47 -31.66 4.79
C ASN A 54 8.25 -32.04 5.63
N PHE A 55 7.05 -31.60 5.24
CA PHE A 55 5.82 -31.99 5.93
C PHE A 55 5.54 -33.50 5.85
N ALA A 56 5.79 -34.12 4.70
CA ALA A 56 5.68 -35.58 4.54
C ALA A 56 6.67 -36.32 5.45
N SER A 57 7.91 -35.85 5.55
CA SER A 57 8.92 -36.41 6.46
C SER A 57 8.50 -36.30 7.93
N ILE A 58 7.99 -35.14 8.34
CA ILE A 58 7.45 -34.94 9.71
C ILE A 58 6.28 -35.89 9.99
N ALA A 59 5.36 -36.06 9.04
CA ALA A 59 4.24 -36.98 9.18
C ALA A 59 4.70 -38.44 9.36
N ASN A 60 5.67 -38.88 8.56
CA ASN A 60 6.26 -40.22 8.67
C ASN A 60 6.98 -40.43 10.02
N LYS A 61 7.80 -39.46 10.45
CA LYS A 61 8.46 -39.49 11.76
C LYS A 61 7.45 -39.56 12.90
N LYS A 62 6.37 -38.78 12.82
CA LYS A 62 5.26 -38.81 13.79
C LYS A 62 4.59 -40.19 13.84
N GLU A 63 4.36 -40.82 12.70
CA GLU A 63 3.77 -42.16 12.64
C GLU A 63 4.68 -43.24 13.27
N ALA A 64 5.99 -43.19 12.98
CA ALA A 64 6.98 -44.09 13.58
C ALA A 64 7.01 -43.97 15.11
N VAL A 65 6.98 -42.74 15.65
CA VAL A 65 6.88 -42.50 17.11
C VAL A 65 5.62 -43.15 17.69
N MET A 66 4.47 -43.03 17.00
CA MET A 66 3.21 -43.64 17.45
C MET A 66 3.26 -45.17 17.45
N ARG A 67 4.10 -45.79 16.61
CA ARG A 67 4.36 -47.24 16.61
C ARG A 67 5.39 -47.70 17.65
N GLY A 68 6.05 -46.77 18.35
CA GLY A 68 7.15 -47.08 19.28
C GLY A 68 8.45 -47.46 18.57
N GLU A 69 8.58 -47.16 17.28
CA GLU A 69 9.82 -47.35 16.53
C GLU A 69 10.84 -46.28 16.95
N PRO A 70 12.12 -46.62 17.15
CA PRO A 70 13.15 -45.64 17.42
C PRO A 70 13.29 -44.71 16.20
N VAL A 71 13.09 -43.41 16.40
CA VAL A 71 13.32 -42.39 15.37
C VAL A 71 14.72 -41.83 15.55
N ASP A 72 15.55 -41.93 14.52
CA ASP A 72 16.85 -41.29 14.51
C ASP A 72 16.66 -39.76 14.48
N VAL A 73 17.09 -39.11 15.56
CA VAL A 73 16.97 -37.65 15.75
C VAL A 73 18.08 -36.92 14.99
N ASP A 74 19.17 -37.61 14.63
CA ASP A 74 20.32 -37.02 13.95
C ASP A 74 20.18 -37.00 12.42
N GLU A 75 19.20 -37.73 11.87
CA GLU A 75 18.86 -37.69 10.45
C GLU A 75 18.08 -36.41 10.10
N VAL A 76 18.87 -35.37 9.79
CA VAL A 76 18.47 -34.12 9.15
C VAL A 76 17.24 -33.49 9.80
N ASP A 77 17.48 -32.74 10.87
CA ASP A 77 16.49 -31.81 11.43
C ASP A 77 16.00 -30.87 10.30
N PRO A 78 14.75 -31.00 9.82
CA PRO A 78 14.20 -30.13 8.76
C PRO A 78 14.13 -28.67 9.21
N LEU A 79 14.25 -28.42 10.52
CA LEU A 79 14.29 -27.09 11.13
C LEU A 79 15.69 -26.52 11.26
N ARG A 80 16.75 -27.28 10.96
CA ARG A 80 18.02 -26.70 10.51
C ARG A 80 17.83 -26.14 9.10
N LEU A 81 16.95 -25.14 9.01
CA LEU A 81 16.97 -24.13 7.95
C LEU A 81 18.43 -23.86 7.68
N SER A 82 18.90 -24.22 6.49
CA SER A 82 20.27 -23.99 6.09
C SER A 82 20.59 -22.57 6.55
N THR A 83 21.52 -22.43 7.49
CA THR A 83 21.92 -21.12 7.99
C THR A 83 22.42 -20.43 6.76
N ARG A 84 21.52 -19.67 6.13
CA ARG A 84 21.67 -19.14 4.79
C ARG A 84 22.83 -18.20 4.95
N LYS A 85 24.03 -18.72 4.64
CA LYS A 85 25.32 -18.09 4.86
C LYS A 85 25.14 -16.75 4.21
N ARG A 86 24.88 -15.72 5.02
CA ARG A 86 24.54 -14.37 4.58
C ARG A 86 25.72 -13.98 3.70
N ARG A 87 25.59 -14.18 2.39
CA ARG A 87 26.51 -13.64 1.40
C ARG A 87 26.24 -12.15 1.51
N ARG A 88 27.03 -11.53 2.39
CA ARG A 88 27.14 -10.10 2.58
C ARG A 88 27.48 -9.58 1.21
N SER A 89 26.44 -9.14 0.51
CA SER A 89 26.56 -8.46 -0.77
C SER A 89 27.38 -7.21 -0.48
N MET A 90 28.67 -7.24 -0.82
CA MET A 90 29.53 -6.07 -0.86
C MET A 90 29.07 -5.21 -2.04
N PHE A 91 27.98 -4.45 -1.85
CA PHE A 91 27.84 -3.18 -2.55
C PHE A 91 28.41 -2.12 -1.62
N GLY A 92 29.61 -1.66 -1.95
CA GLY A 92 30.29 -0.59 -1.25
C GLY A 92 29.49 0.71 -1.38
N ILE A 93 29.05 1.24 -0.24
CA ILE A 93 28.60 2.62 -0.11
C ILE A 93 29.76 3.38 0.50
N GLY A 94 30.14 4.45 -0.21
CA GLY A 94 31.21 5.36 0.14
C GLY A 94 31.00 6.01 1.51
N SER A 95 32.14 6.25 2.14
CA SER A 95 32.33 6.85 3.44
C SER A 95 31.90 8.32 3.47
N GLU A 96 31.14 8.72 4.47
CA GLU A 96 31.27 10.04 5.10
C GLU A 96 31.14 9.92 6.63
N PRO A 97 32.03 10.55 7.40
CA PRO A 97 31.94 10.60 8.86
C PRO A 97 31.47 11.96 9.37
N GLY A 98 30.77 11.98 10.50
CA GLY A 98 31.01 13.02 11.50
C GLY A 98 29.83 13.49 12.35
N GLN A 99 30.14 13.59 13.65
CA GLN A 99 29.54 14.44 14.70
C GLN A 99 28.27 13.86 15.38
N GLN A 100 28.37 13.21 16.55
CA GLN A 100 28.60 13.72 17.93
C GLN A 100 27.59 14.77 18.43
N SER A 101 26.76 14.39 19.41
CA SER A 101 26.37 15.11 20.65
C SER A 101 25.28 14.29 21.36
N ALA A 102 25.48 13.76 22.58
CA ALA A 102 25.21 14.40 23.88
C ALA A 102 23.82 15.09 23.89
N GLY A 103 22.79 14.67 24.63
CA GLY A 103 22.70 14.16 25.99
C GLY A 103 21.80 15.14 26.75
N HIS A 104 20.64 14.71 27.29
CA HIS A 104 19.96 15.41 28.38
C HIS A 104 18.86 14.53 29.02
N ASP A 105 19.13 14.13 30.26
CA ASP A 105 18.15 13.76 31.28
C ASP A 105 17.38 14.99 31.75
N THR A 106 16.06 14.87 31.97
CA THR A 106 15.38 15.30 33.21
C THR A 106 13.91 14.83 33.21
N GLY A 107 13.50 14.18 34.31
CA GLY A 107 12.15 13.69 34.55
C GLY A 107 11.16 14.74 35.08
N PRO A 108 10.27 14.39 36.03
CA PRO A 108 8.86 14.17 35.75
C PRO A 108 7.94 15.19 36.44
N SER A 109 6.70 15.33 35.96
CA SER A 109 5.61 15.97 36.70
C SER A 109 4.27 15.25 36.48
N GLN A 110 3.71 14.80 37.61
CA GLN A 110 2.35 14.31 37.78
C GLN A 110 1.36 15.48 37.80
N SER A 111 0.13 15.28 37.32
CA SER A 111 -1.05 15.81 38.01
C SER A 111 -2.33 15.06 37.61
N VAL A 112 -3.00 14.58 38.65
CA VAL A 112 -4.32 13.95 38.71
C VAL A 112 -5.40 15.00 38.53
N VAL A 113 -6.40 14.76 37.68
CA VAL A 113 -7.76 15.32 37.86
C VAL A 113 -8.79 14.29 37.38
N ARG A 114 -9.64 13.88 38.33
CA ARG A 114 -10.90 13.15 38.14
C ARG A 114 -11.95 14.13 37.61
N SER A 115 -12.85 13.67 36.74
CA SER A 115 -14.26 14.06 36.79
C SER A 115 -15.13 12.99 36.15
N ALA A 116 -16.23 12.73 36.84
CA ALA A 116 -17.26 11.76 36.55
C ALA A 116 -18.39 12.36 35.69
N ASP A 117 -19.31 11.48 35.32
CA ASP A 117 -20.69 11.73 34.90
C ASP A 117 -20.89 12.40 33.53
N ASP A 118 -21.53 11.70 32.57
CA ASP A 118 -22.99 11.84 32.45
C ASP A 118 -23.57 10.81 31.46
N LEU A 119 -24.73 10.30 31.83
CA LEU A 119 -25.60 9.42 31.05
C LEU A 119 -26.33 10.27 30.02
N ASN A 120 -26.48 9.82 28.76
CA ASN A 120 -27.77 10.02 28.10
C ASN A 120 -28.04 9.18 26.85
N GLU A 121 -29.24 8.61 26.90
CA GLU A 121 -30.25 8.38 25.86
C GLU A 121 -30.01 7.47 24.64
N GLU A 122 -30.80 6.39 24.70
CA GLU A 122 -31.28 5.51 23.67
C GLU A 122 -32.02 6.21 22.51
N VAL A 123 -32.37 5.36 21.55
CA VAL A 123 -33.45 5.47 20.55
C VAL A 123 -33.04 6.19 19.27
N ASN A 124 -32.95 5.43 18.16
CA ASN A 124 -33.97 5.47 17.09
C ASN A 124 -33.48 4.76 15.82
N ASP A 125 -33.72 3.44 15.70
CA ASP A 125 -33.62 2.74 14.41
C ASP A 125 -35.02 2.42 13.87
N ASN A 126 -35.61 3.44 13.23
CA ASN A 126 -36.72 3.28 12.31
C ASN A 126 -36.19 2.77 10.96
N ASN A 127 -36.31 1.48 10.69
CA ASN A 127 -36.22 0.95 9.32
C ASN A 127 -37.58 0.41 8.88
N GLY A 128 -38.34 1.30 8.25
CA GLY A 128 -39.57 0.98 7.55
C GLY A 128 -39.29 0.17 6.28
N ALA A 129 -40.06 -0.91 6.14
CA ALA A 129 -40.25 -1.63 4.90
C ALA A 129 -40.86 -0.70 3.84
N LYS A 130 -40.26 -0.67 2.63
CA LYS A 130 -40.91 -0.23 1.39
C LYS A 130 -40.45 -1.07 0.20
N ASP A 131 -41.37 -1.91 -0.25
CA ASP A 131 -41.89 -2.02 -1.60
C ASP A 131 -40.93 -2.13 -2.80
N ALA A 132 -40.87 -3.37 -3.29
CA ALA A 132 -41.10 -3.76 -4.68
C ALA A 132 -41.22 -2.64 -5.73
N SER A 133 -40.14 -2.44 -6.49
CA SER A 133 -40.22 -2.03 -7.90
C SER A 133 -39.00 -2.58 -8.63
N GLY A 134 -39.23 -3.69 -9.34
CA GLY A 134 -38.23 -4.37 -10.15
C GLY A 134 -37.85 -3.56 -11.38
N ILE A 135 -36.65 -2.99 -11.35
CA ILE A 135 -35.87 -2.70 -12.54
C ILE A 135 -34.55 -3.46 -12.35
N PRO A 136 -34.20 -4.43 -13.21
CA PRO A 136 -32.92 -5.12 -13.12
C PRO A 136 -31.83 -4.10 -13.45
N GLN A 137 -31.28 -3.45 -12.43
CA GLN A 137 -30.04 -2.70 -12.57
C GLN A 137 -28.98 -3.68 -13.05
N SER A 138 -28.43 -3.38 -14.23
CA SER A 138 -27.32 -4.11 -14.80
C SER A 138 -26.23 -4.25 -13.73
N ASN A 139 -25.95 -5.49 -13.34
CA ASN A 139 -24.77 -5.86 -12.58
C ASN A 139 -23.54 -5.57 -13.45
N HIS A 140 -23.17 -4.29 -13.61
CA HIS A 140 -21.81 -3.93 -13.90
C HIS A 140 -21.00 -4.56 -12.78
N SER A 141 -20.28 -5.62 -13.13
CA SER A 141 -19.36 -6.31 -12.26
C SER A 141 -18.39 -5.27 -11.71
N ARG A 142 -18.73 -4.68 -10.56
CA ARG A 142 -17.80 -3.93 -9.74
C ARG A 142 -16.74 -4.96 -9.42
N GLY A 143 -15.59 -4.86 -10.08
CA GLY A 143 -14.43 -5.68 -9.75
C GLY A 143 -14.25 -5.67 -8.22
N PRO A 144 -13.74 -6.76 -7.63
CA PRO A 144 -13.73 -6.97 -6.19
C PRO A 144 -13.27 -5.70 -5.51
N THR A 145 -14.22 -4.98 -4.92
CA THR A 145 -13.91 -3.86 -4.03
C THR A 145 -13.30 -4.54 -2.84
N VAL A 146 -11.97 -4.65 -2.83
CA VAL A 146 -11.23 -5.15 -1.69
C VAL A 146 -11.71 -4.31 -0.52
N ASP A 147 -12.49 -4.93 0.37
CA ASP A 147 -12.92 -4.27 1.59
C ASP A 147 -11.65 -4.03 2.38
N LEU A 148 -11.23 -2.76 2.36
CA LEU A 148 -10.02 -2.35 3.04
C LEU A 148 -10.32 -2.29 4.53
N GLU A 149 -9.52 -3.03 5.28
CA GLU A 149 -9.54 -3.02 6.73
C GLU A 149 -9.29 -1.58 7.23
N ARG A 150 -10.22 -1.05 8.02
CA ARG A 150 -10.08 0.25 8.70
C ARG A 150 -9.59 0.01 10.12
N ILE A 151 -8.75 0.91 10.61
CA ILE A 151 -8.16 0.75 11.94
C ILE A 151 -9.17 0.99 13.07
N HIS A 152 -10.02 2.01 12.91
CA HIS A 152 -11.03 2.44 13.88
C HIS A 152 -11.95 3.49 13.24
N ASP A 153 -13.20 3.58 13.68
CA ASP A 153 -14.17 4.57 13.18
C ASP A 153 -13.77 6.05 13.37
N LYS A 154 -12.92 6.37 14.35
CA LYS A 154 -12.42 7.74 14.59
C LYS A 154 -11.36 8.15 13.56
N PHE A 155 -10.73 7.20 12.88
CA PHE A 155 -9.62 7.42 11.95
C PHE A 155 -9.92 6.82 10.57
N PRO A 156 -10.98 7.28 9.89
CA PRO A 156 -11.48 6.66 8.65
C PRO A 156 -10.52 6.79 7.44
N THR A 157 -9.50 7.65 7.55
CA THR A 157 -8.46 7.86 6.52
C THR A 157 -7.29 6.88 6.65
N VAL A 158 -7.23 6.10 7.72
CA VAL A 158 -6.17 5.11 7.96
C VAL A 158 -6.68 3.72 7.59
N ILE A 159 -6.06 3.15 6.56
CA ILE A 159 -6.46 1.85 5.98
C ILE A 159 -5.26 0.91 5.91
N ARG A 160 -5.52 -0.40 5.85
CA ARG A 160 -4.49 -1.40 5.63
C ARG A 160 -4.30 -1.66 4.14
N LEU A 161 -3.11 -1.39 3.62
CA LEU A 161 -2.71 -1.67 2.24
C LEU A 161 -1.43 -2.50 2.25
N ASP A 162 -1.44 -3.61 1.50
CA ASP A 162 -0.29 -4.52 1.37
C ASP A 162 0.28 -4.96 2.75
N GLY A 163 -0.61 -5.17 3.72
CA GLY A 163 -0.27 -5.57 5.09
C GLY A 163 0.12 -4.42 6.03
N VAL A 164 0.31 -3.20 5.54
CA VAL A 164 0.78 -2.03 6.30
C VAL A 164 -0.34 -1.01 6.51
N TRP A 165 -0.36 -0.37 7.69
CA TRP A 165 -1.28 0.72 7.97
C TRP A 165 -0.78 2.04 7.39
N VAL A 166 -1.61 2.67 6.56
CA VAL A 166 -1.27 3.93 5.90
C VAL A 166 -2.40 4.94 6.04
N GLU A 167 -2.02 6.18 6.33
CA GLU A 167 -2.89 7.34 6.18
C GLU A 167 -2.95 7.75 4.72
N VAL A 168 -4.16 7.99 4.21
CA VAL A 168 -4.41 8.31 2.82
C VAL A 168 -4.89 9.75 2.65
N SER A 169 -4.36 10.45 1.65
CA SER A 169 -4.79 11.78 1.23
C SER A 169 -4.78 11.90 -0.30
N CYS A 170 -5.50 12.87 -0.88
CA CYS A 170 -5.47 13.10 -2.34
C CYS A 170 -4.05 13.44 -2.81
N ALA A 171 -3.56 12.80 -3.88
CA ALA A 171 -2.20 13.01 -4.37
C ALA A 171 -1.95 14.43 -4.90
N VAL A 172 -2.99 15.10 -5.42
CA VAL A 172 -2.86 16.41 -6.06
C VAL A 172 -3.02 17.55 -5.06
N CYS A 173 -4.07 17.51 -4.24
CA CYS A 173 -4.39 18.61 -3.31
C CYS A 173 -4.19 18.27 -1.83
N GLY A 174 -3.80 17.03 -1.49
CA GLY A 174 -3.64 16.57 -0.12
C GLY A 174 -4.96 16.45 0.67
N ALA A 175 -6.12 16.66 0.05
CA ALA A 175 -7.40 16.61 0.74
C ALA A 175 -7.75 15.18 1.19
N ASN A 176 -8.24 15.05 2.42
CA ASN A 176 -8.81 13.82 2.96
C ASN A 176 -10.25 14.02 3.49
N GLU A 177 -10.79 15.23 3.36
CA GLU A 177 -12.14 15.60 3.76
C GLU A 177 -12.89 16.32 2.62
N SER A 178 -14.17 15.98 2.47
CA SER A 178 -15.12 16.66 1.58
C SER A 178 -16.12 17.52 2.36
N LYS A 179 -16.98 18.23 1.65
CA LYS A 179 -18.12 18.93 2.25
C LYS A 179 -19.08 18.03 3.06
N TRP A 180 -19.05 16.72 2.81
CA TRP A 180 -19.88 15.72 3.48
C TRP A 180 -19.13 14.98 4.61
N GLY A 181 -17.92 15.45 4.95
CA GLY A 181 -17.05 14.84 5.94
C GLY A 181 -15.88 14.06 5.32
N VAL A 182 -15.18 13.35 6.19
CA VAL A 182 -13.92 12.67 5.91
C VAL A 182 -14.13 11.50 4.94
N PHE A 183 -13.19 11.29 4.02
CA PHE A 183 -13.26 10.18 3.08
C PHE A 183 -13.10 8.85 3.83
N LYS A 184 -14.14 8.00 3.77
CA LYS A 184 -14.18 6.70 4.45
C LYS A 184 -13.70 5.54 3.59
N SER A 185 -13.38 5.77 2.32
CA SER A 185 -13.01 4.71 1.37
C SER A 185 -12.13 5.22 0.24
N LEU A 186 -11.35 4.33 -0.38
CA LEU A 186 -10.64 4.64 -1.62
C LEU A 186 -11.57 5.05 -2.76
N VAL A 187 -12.81 4.56 -2.77
CA VAL A 187 -13.83 4.98 -3.74
C VAL A 187 -14.14 6.47 -3.57
N SER A 188 -14.25 6.95 -2.33
CA SER A 188 -14.45 8.37 -2.04
C SER A 188 -13.27 9.23 -2.52
N PHE A 189 -12.04 8.77 -2.30
CA PHE A 189 -10.83 9.43 -2.83
C PHE A 189 -10.80 9.45 -4.36
N ARG A 190 -11.13 8.32 -5.00
CA ARG A 190 -11.19 8.22 -6.46
C ARG A 190 -12.24 9.17 -7.03
N THR A 191 -13.44 9.22 -6.45
CA THR A 191 -14.50 10.14 -6.86
C THR A 191 -14.10 11.61 -6.69
N HIS A 192 -13.45 11.94 -5.57
CA HIS A 192 -12.89 13.28 -5.37
C HIS A 192 -11.85 13.60 -6.46
N HIS A 193 -10.93 12.68 -6.71
CA HIS A 193 -9.88 12.87 -7.71
C HIS A 193 -10.45 13.08 -9.12
N THR A 194 -11.34 12.19 -9.58
CA THR A 194 -11.94 12.30 -10.92
C THR A 194 -12.79 13.56 -11.09
N SER A 195 -13.43 14.05 -10.01
CA SER A 195 -14.25 15.26 -10.07
C SER A 195 -13.46 16.56 -9.95
N ARG A 196 -12.35 16.57 -9.20
CA ARG A 196 -11.57 17.78 -8.92
C ARG A 196 -10.30 17.90 -9.74
N HIS A 197 -9.80 16.80 -10.27
CA HIS A 197 -8.55 16.73 -11.02
C HIS A 197 -8.74 15.96 -12.34
N PRO A 198 -9.67 16.39 -13.22
CA PRO A 198 -10.00 15.66 -14.44
C PRO A 198 -8.84 15.59 -15.46
N LEU A 199 -7.86 16.49 -15.35
CA LEU A 199 -6.68 16.54 -16.22
C LEU A 199 -5.54 15.61 -15.77
N VAL A 200 -5.64 15.04 -14.57
CA VAL A 200 -4.62 14.14 -14.02
C VAL A 200 -5.17 12.73 -14.12
N HIS A 201 -4.42 11.81 -14.74
CA HIS A 201 -4.80 10.40 -14.82
C HIS A 201 -3.79 9.57 -14.04
N PHE A 202 -4.31 8.67 -13.20
CA PHE A 202 -3.50 7.72 -12.43
C PHE A 202 -3.94 6.29 -12.74
N THR A 203 -2.97 5.39 -12.76
CA THR A 203 -3.19 3.95 -12.77
C THR A 203 -3.19 3.42 -11.34
N GLY A 204 -4.10 2.49 -11.02
CA GLY A 204 -4.19 1.88 -9.69
C GLY A 204 -4.48 2.90 -8.58
N LEU A 205 -3.67 2.87 -7.50
CA LEU A 205 -3.81 3.74 -6.32
C LEU A 205 -3.04 5.07 -6.43
N GLY A 206 -2.57 5.45 -7.62
CA GLY A 206 -1.79 6.69 -7.80
C GLY A 206 -2.56 7.98 -7.49
N PHE A 207 -3.89 7.93 -7.34
CA PHE A 207 -4.72 9.08 -6.98
C PHE A 207 -4.59 9.51 -5.51
N CYS A 208 -3.87 8.77 -4.68
CA CYS A 208 -3.65 9.11 -3.29
C CYS A 208 -2.18 9.06 -2.84
N THR A 209 -1.81 9.99 -1.98
CA THR A 209 -0.56 9.96 -1.21
C THR A 209 -0.78 9.09 0.02
N ARG A 210 0.25 8.30 0.36
CA ARG A 210 0.25 7.34 1.47
C ARG A 210 1.35 7.73 2.46
N ARG A 211 0.99 7.90 3.73
CA ARG A 211 1.94 8.04 4.84
C ARG A 211 1.87 6.79 5.70
N VAL A 212 2.98 6.09 5.85
CA VAL A 212 3.05 4.93 6.75
C VAL A 212 2.87 5.40 8.19
N VAL A 213 2.01 4.70 8.92
CA VAL A 213 1.74 4.95 10.33
C VAL A 213 2.68 4.08 11.16
N SER A 214 3.27 4.65 12.22
CA SER A 214 4.12 3.88 13.14
C SER A 214 3.33 2.83 13.91
N ASP A 215 3.95 1.71 14.30
CA ASP A 215 3.26 0.65 15.05
C ASP A 215 2.70 1.16 16.39
N THR A 216 3.41 2.08 17.05
CA THR A 216 2.96 2.76 18.27
C THR A 216 1.66 3.54 18.02
N ASP A 217 1.61 4.31 16.94
CA ASP A 217 0.43 5.08 16.56
C ASP A 217 -0.72 4.17 16.11
N VAL A 218 -0.42 3.07 15.42
CA VAL A 218 -1.41 2.03 15.08
C VAL A 218 -2.06 1.49 16.36
N GLN A 219 -1.28 1.17 17.38
CA GLN A 219 -1.84 0.65 18.63
C GLN A 219 -2.72 1.69 19.34
N LYS A 220 -2.26 2.95 19.43
CA LYS A 220 -3.08 4.04 20.00
C LYS A 220 -4.39 4.23 19.24
N MET A 221 -4.33 4.20 17.91
CA MET A 221 -5.51 4.40 17.07
C MET A 221 -6.49 3.23 17.14
N LYS A 222 -6.01 1.98 17.23
CA LYS A 222 -6.86 0.79 17.47
C LYS A 222 -7.63 0.89 18.78
N GLU A 223 -7.07 1.54 19.78
CA GLU A 223 -7.72 1.82 21.07
C GLU A 223 -8.56 3.11 21.05
N GLY A 224 -8.68 3.76 19.90
CA GLY A 224 -9.46 4.99 19.74
C GLY A 224 -8.81 6.22 20.38
N ARG A 225 -7.50 6.16 20.67
CA ARG A 225 -6.65 7.25 21.18
C ARG A 225 -5.95 7.97 20.03
N GLU A 226 -5.59 9.23 20.23
CA GLU A 226 -4.89 10.03 19.23
C GLU A 226 -3.44 9.52 19.02
N PRO A 227 -2.96 9.50 17.77
CA PRO A 227 -1.56 9.18 17.47
C PRO A 227 -0.61 10.30 17.91
N GLU A 228 0.67 9.97 18.10
CA GLU A 228 1.74 10.94 18.39
C GLU A 228 1.94 11.91 17.23
N VAL A 229 1.85 11.41 16.01
CA VAL A 229 1.85 12.24 14.81
C VAL A 229 0.40 12.46 14.36
N PRO A 230 -0.16 13.68 14.55
CA PRO A 230 -1.57 13.94 14.27
C PRO A 230 -1.95 13.63 12.82
N ILE A 231 -3.15 13.08 12.64
CA ILE A 231 -3.77 12.92 11.33
C ILE A 231 -4.20 14.30 10.85
N VAL A 232 -3.59 14.80 9.79
CA VAL A 232 -3.85 16.14 9.30
C VAL A 232 -5.10 16.10 8.44
N VAL A 233 -6.22 16.60 8.98
CA VAL A 233 -7.45 16.73 8.20
C VAL A 233 -7.35 17.96 7.29
N LYS A 234 -7.27 17.71 5.98
CA LYS A 234 -7.25 18.73 4.94
C LYS A 234 -8.56 18.68 4.17
N LYS A 235 -9.31 19.78 4.27
CA LYS A 235 -10.53 20.01 3.48
C LYS A 235 -10.16 20.18 2.01
N SER A 236 -10.94 19.57 1.12
CA SER A 236 -10.90 19.91 -0.30
C SER A 236 -11.43 21.33 -0.49
N TRP A 237 -10.57 22.32 -0.32
CA TRP A 237 -10.94 23.69 -0.66
C TRP A 237 -11.14 23.76 -2.17
N VAL A 238 -12.30 24.25 -2.58
CA VAL A 238 -12.54 24.69 -3.95
C VAL A 238 -11.76 25.99 -4.12
N GLN A 239 -10.43 25.92 -4.17
CA GLN A 239 -9.67 27.04 -4.71
C GLN A 239 -9.82 26.96 -6.22
N SER A 240 -10.87 27.62 -6.69
CA SER A 240 -10.97 28.19 -8.04
C SER A 240 -9.85 29.23 -8.21
N GLN A 241 -8.59 28.82 -8.11
CA GLN A 241 -7.49 29.64 -8.58
C GLN A 241 -7.04 29.00 -9.88
N ALA A 242 -7.59 29.55 -10.97
CA ALA A 242 -6.91 29.58 -12.24
C ALA A 242 -5.51 30.17 -12.00
N GLN A 243 -4.54 29.32 -11.67
CA GLN A 243 -3.15 29.64 -11.92
C GLN A 243 -2.97 29.48 -13.42
N THR A 244 -3.19 30.59 -14.12
CA THR A 244 -2.68 30.81 -15.47
C THR A 244 -1.18 30.53 -15.43
N ILE A 245 -0.78 29.34 -15.86
CA ILE A 245 0.60 29.06 -16.22
C ILE A 245 0.83 29.89 -17.49
N GLN A 246 1.44 31.06 -17.34
CA GLN A 246 1.99 31.80 -18.45
C GLN A 246 3.21 31.03 -18.95
N PHE A 247 3.09 30.48 -20.17
CA PHE A 247 4.21 30.01 -20.98
C PHE A 247 4.64 31.13 -21.92
#